data_AF-M6UM62-F1
#
_entry.id   AF-M6UM62-F1
#
_cell.length_a   1.000
_cell.length_b   1.000
_cell.length_c   1.000
_cell.angle_alpha   90.00
_cell.angle_beta   90.00
_cell.angle_gamma   90.00
#
_symmetry.space_group_name_H-M   'P 1'
#
loop_
_entity.id
_entity.type
_entity.pdbx_description
1 polymer ?
#
loop_
_entity_poly.entity_id
_entity_poly.type
_entity_poly.pdbx_seq_one_letter_code
_entity_poly.pdbx_strand_id
1 'polypeptide(L)'
;MHKEIDLKEKNEMEKQILDILNAGLGLIKASQEGLGKAKADLEKTYSELVTKGASDNSETTVKIRETVDKVINDIKEVTSVAGKNYEETRSKIIENYNKITEEIKNKIPEGQIEAVKAKINEVAEAIKNTTGKVAVSK
;
A
#
# COMPACT_ATOMS: atom_id res chain seq x y z
N MET A 1 19.09 27.59 5.40
CA MET A 1 19.73 26.33 4.96
C MET A 1 19.19 25.09 5.66
N HIS A 2 19.11 24.99 7.01
CA HIS A 2 18.56 23.78 7.67
C HIS A 2 17.05 23.52 7.38
N LYS A 3 16.23 24.57 7.21
CA LYS A 3 14.78 24.46 6.96
C LYS A 3 14.40 23.94 5.56
N GLU A 4 15.24 24.17 4.55
CA GLU A 4 14.94 23.77 3.15
C GLU A 4 15.24 22.30 2.88
N ILE A 5 16.23 21.73 3.58
CA ILE A 5 16.59 20.31 3.48
C ILE A 5 15.47 19.45 4.10
N ASP A 6 15.00 19.85 5.29
CA ASP A 6 13.93 19.17 6.03
C ASP A 6 12.56 19.22 5.29
N LEU A 7 12.32 20.23 4.45
CA LEU A 7 11.11 20.32 3.62
C LEU A 7 11.17 19.43 2.37
N LYS A 8 12.35 19.30 1.76
CA LYS A 8 12.56 18.41 0.59
C LYS A 8 12.44 16.94 0.95
N GLU A 9 13.00 16.53 2.09
CA GLU A 9 12.92 15.14 2.56
C GLU A 9 11.49 14.74 2.93
N LYS A 10 10.71 15.65 3.54
CA LYS A 10 9.27 15.45 3.81
C LYS A 10 8.45 15.26 2.54
N ASN A 11 8.72 16.03 1.48
CA ASN A 11 8.00 15.92 0.21
C ASN A 11 8.34 14.63 -0.57
N GLU A 12 9.57 14.12 -0.46
CA GLU A 12 9.96 12.85 -1.10
C GLU A 12 9.33 11.64 -0.41
N MET A 13 9.27 11.61 0.93
CA MET A 13 8.60 10.54 1.65
C MET A 13 7.09 10.53 1.37
N GLU A 14 6.45 11.70 1.35
CA GLU A 14 5.03 11.82 1.05
C GLU A 14 4.69 11.26 -0.34
N LYS A 15 5.49 11.60 -1.35
CA LYS A 15 5.33 11.06 -2.69
C LYS A 15 5.42 9.53 -2.70
N GLN A 16 6.38 8.96 -1.98
CA GLN A 16 6.53 7.51 -1.87
C GLN A 16 5.32 6.87 -1.18
N ILE A 17 4.77 7.52 -0.15
CA ILE A 17 3.53 7.09 0.51
C ILE A 17 2.34 7.11 -0.45
N LEU A 18 2.18 8.19 -1.23
CA LEU A 18 1.15 8.29 -2.26
C LEU A 18 1.31 7.20 -3.33
N ASP A 19 2.54 6.91 -3.74
CA ASP A 19 2.84 5.86 -4.72
C ASP A 19 2.51 4.47 -4.17
N ILE A 20 2.78 4.20 -2.88
CA ILE A 20 2.38 2.95 -2.22
C ILE A 20 0.86 2.85 -2.20
N LEU A 21 0.18 3.92 -1.75
CA LEU A 21 -1.27 4.01 -1.65
C LEU A 21 -1.97 3.79 -3.01
N ASN A 22 -1.38 4.31 -4.09
CA ASN A 22 -1.81 4.10 -5.47
C ASN A 22 -1.57 2.66 -5.95
N ALA A 23 -0.39 2.09 -5.66
CA ALA A 23 -0.04 0.73 -6.06
C ALA A 23 -1.00 -0.30 -5.46
N GLY A 24 -1.32 -0.19 -4.17
CA GLY A 24 -2.28 -1.13 -3.57
C GLY A 24 -3.75 -0.83 -3.86
N LEU A 25 -4.13 0.39 -4.27
CA LEU A 25 -5.41 0.57 -4.97
C LEU A 25 -5.48 -0.28 -6.25
N GLY A 26 -4.38 -0.34 -7.00
CA GLY A 26 -4.22 -1.24 -8.14
C GLY A 26 -4.40 -2.69 -7.75
N LEU A 27 -3.81 -3.13 -6.63
CA LEU A 27 -3.97 -4.49 -6.09
C LEU A 27 -5.41 -4.81 -5.67
N ILE A 28 -6.05 -3.89 -4.93
CA ILE A 28 -7.44 -4.07 -4.50
C ILE A 28 -8.36 -4.15 -5.72
N LYS A 29 -8.11 -3.37 -6.77
CA LYS A 29 -8.95 -3.38 -7.98
C LYS A 29 -8.57 -4.47 -8.99
N ALA A 30 -7.42 -5.12 -8.83
CA ALA A 30 -6.95 -6.14 -9.77
C ALA A 30 -7.80 -7.41 -9.73
N SER A 31 -8.02 -7.98 -10.92
CA SER A 31 -8.46 -9.36 -11.08
C SER A 31 -7.27 -10.32 -10.94
N GLN A 32 -7.53 -11.63 -10.95
CA GLN A 32 -6.48 -12.66 -10.90
C GLN A 32 -5.40 -12.47 -11.96
N GLU A 33 -5.79 -12.14 -13.19
CA GLU A 33 -4.88 -11.84 -14.29
C GLU A 33 -4.10 -10.53 -14.08
N GLY A 34 -4.69 -9.58 -13.35
CA GLY A 34 -4.08 -8.29 -13.03
C GLY A 34 -3.11 -8.30 -11.85
N LEU A 35 -3.13 -9.34 -11.01
CA LEU A 35 -2.28 -9.42 -9.81
C LEU A 35 -0.78 -9.41 -10.14
N GLY A 36 -0.36 -10.06 -11.23
CA GLY A 36 1.04 -10.06 -11.65
C GLY A 36 1.55 -8.66 -12.00
N LYS A 37 0.73 -7.86 -12.67
CA LYS A 37 1.05 -6.46 -12.99
C LYS A 37 1.07 -5.60 -11.73
N ALA A 38 0.03 -5.72 -10.90
CA ALA A 38 -0.07 -4.94 -9.68
C ALA A 38 1.06 -5.27 -8.68
N LYS A 39 1.55 -6.52 -8.66
CA LYS A 39 2.77 -6.91 -7.95
C LYS A 39 4.01 -6.18 -8.46
N ALA A 40 4.21 -6.14 -9.78
CA ALA A 40 5.37 -5.47 -10.37
C ALA A 40 5.35 -3.96 -10.07
N ASP A 41 4.17 -3.34 -10.13
CA ASP A 41 3.99 -1.94 -9.77
C ASP A 41 4.32 -1.70 -8.28
N LEU A 42 3.86 -2.59 -7.38
CA LEU A 42 4.18 -2.49 -5.95
C LEU A 42 5.67 -2.74 -5.66
N GLU A 43 6.30 -3.74 -6.29
CA GLU A 43 7.73 -4.03 -6.14
C GLU A 43 8.60 -2.86 -6.60
N LYS A 44 8.20 -2.18 -7.68
CA LYS A 44 8.88 -0.96 -8.15
C LYS A 44 8.78 0.15 -7.10
N THR A 45 7.56 0.45 -6.64
CA THR A 45 7.34 1.48 -5.62
C THR A 45 8.07 1.17 -4.32
N TYR A 46 8.05 -0.09 -3.89
CA TYR A 46 8.79 -0.55 -2.71
C TYR A 46 10.30 -0.36 -2.88
N SER A 47 10.86 -0.73 -4.02
CA SER A 47 12.30 -0.55 -4.30
C SER A 47 12.68 0.93 -4.29
N GLU A 48 11.82 1.80 -4.79
CA GLU A 48 12.01 3.25 -4.73
C GLU A 48 11.94 3.78 -3.29
N LEU A 49 10.96 3.34 -2.50
CA LEU A 49 10.84 3.66 -1.06
C LEU A 49 12.07 3.18 -0.28
N VAL A 50 12.55 1.96 -0.52
CA VAL A 50 13.74 1.43 0.14
C VAL A 50 14.97 2.23 -0.26
N THR A 51 15.18 2.48 -1.56
CA THR A 51 16.39 3.15 -2.06
C THR A 51 16.45 4.61 -1.65
N LYS A 52 15.33 5.34 -1.77
CA LYS A 52 15.24 6.77 -1.48
C LYS A 52 14.98 7.06 0.00
N GLY A 53 14.28 6.17 0.69
CA GLY A 53 14.06 6.17 2.13
C GLY A 53 15.11 5.38 2.92
N ALA A 54 16.20 4.89 2.30
CA ALA A 54 17.27 4.17 3.00
C ALA A 54 17.93 5.01 4.10
N SER A 55 17.92 6.33 3.94
CA SER A 55 18.42 7.29 4.93
C SER A 55 17.44 7.51 6.08
N ASP A 56 16.16 7.18 5.88
CA ASP A 56 15.10 7.32 6.89
C ASP A 56 14.87 5.99 7.62
N ASN A 57 15.42 5.91 8.82
CA ASN A 57 15.28 4.78 9.72
C ASN A 57 14.25 5.07 10.82
N SER A 58 13.31 5.98 10.59
CA SER A 58 12.22 6.20 11.52
C SER A 58 11.37 4.93 11.62
N GLU A 59 10.81 4.69 12.81
CA GLU A 59 9.95 3.54 13.08
C GLU A 59 8.76 3.45 12.11
N THR A 60 8.28 4.60 11.62
CA THR A 60 7.22 4.69 10.60
C THR A 60 7.66 4.09 9.28
N THR A 61 8.80 4.53 8.75
CA THR A 61 9.33 4.07 7.46
C THR A 61 9.65 2.58 7.48
N VAL A 62 10.18 2.08 8.60
CA VAL A 62 10.45 0.65 8.80
C VAL A 62 9.16 -0.16 8.73
N LYS A 63 8.11 0.23 9.46
CA LYS A 63 6.83 -0.49 9.46
C LYS A 63 6.12 -0.49 8.10
N ILE A 64 6.19 0.64 7.38
CA ILE A 64 5.67 0.73 6.00
C ILE A 64 6.41 -0.28 5.10
N ARG A 65 7.75 -0.31 5.15
CA ARG A 65 8.55 -1.27 4.37
C ARG A 65 8.19 -2.72 4.70
N GLU A 66 8.18 -3.09 5.97
CA GLU A 66 7.87 -4.45 6.42
C GLU A 66 6.49 -4.93 5.96
N THR A 67 5.50 -4.05 5.95
CA THR A 67 4.15 -4.44 5.57
C THR A 67 3.97 -4.48 4.06
N VAL A 68 4.63 -3.60 3.30
CA VAL A 68 4.67 -3.71 1.82
C VAL A 68 5.35 -5.02 1.41
N ASP A 69 6.42 -5.43 2.09
CA ASP A 69 7.05 -6.74 1.88
C ASP A 69 6.07 -7.90 2.12
N LYS A 70 5.27 -7.83 3.19
CA LYS A 70 4.22 -8.83 3.45
C LYS A 70 3.22 -8.90 2.30
N VAL A 71 2.74 -7.77 1.81
CA VAL A 71 1.80 -7.72 0.67
C VAL A 71 2.43 -8.33 -0.58
N ILE A 72 3.69 -8.00 -0.90
CA ILE A 72 4.41 -8.60 -2.04
C ILE A 72 4.50 -10.12 -1.90
N ASN A 73 4.76 -10.63 -0.69
CA ASN A 73 4.84 -12.06 -0.41
C ASN A 73 3.48 -12.76 -0.51
N ASP A 74 2.40 -12.16 0.00
CA ASP A 74 1.04 -12.69 -0.15
C ASP A 74 0.67 -12.84 -1.63
N ILE A 75 1.02 -11.86 -2.48
CA ILE A 75 0.75 -11.93 -3.93
C ILE A 75 1.58 -13.04 -4.60
N LYS A 76 2.83 -13.26 -4.16
CA LYS A 76 3.67 -14.37 -4.64
C LYS A 76 3.04 -15.72 -4.32
N GLU A 77 2.45 -15.87 -3.13
CA GLU A 77 1.72 -17.09 -2.75
C GLU A 77 0.57 -17.37 -3.73
N VAL A 78 -0.21 -16.34 -4.13
CA VAL A 78 -1.31 -16.49 -5.11
C VAL A 78 -0.83 -16.87 -6.50
N THR A 79 0.25 -16.25 -6.96
CA THR A 79 0.74 -16.43 -8.34
C THR A 79 1.57 -17.69 -8.51
N SER A 80 2.16 -18.23 -7.43
CA SER A 80 2.95 -19.46 -7.44
C SER A 80 2.11 -20.73 -7.30
N VAL A 81 0.97 -20.67 -6.63
CA VAL A 81 0.11 -21.84 -6.43
C VAL A 81 -0.99 -21.81 -7.50
N ALA A 82 -0.93 -22.74 -8.45
CA ALA A 82 -1.96 -22.91 -9.46
C ALA A 82 -3.32 -23.22 -8.80
N GLY A 83 -4.10 -22.18 -8.48
CA GLY A 83 -5.54 -22.25 -8.28
C GLY A 83 -6.08 -22.57 -6.88
N LYS A 84 -5.31 -22.49 -5.78
CA LYS A 84 -5.92 -22.66 -4.44
C LYS A 84 -6.08 -21.31 -3.72
N ASN A 85 -7.32 -20.84 -3.73
CA ASN A 85 -7.88 -19.75 -2.92
C ASN A 85 -7.42 -18.32 -3.26
N TYR A 86 -7.61 -17.93 -4.52
CA TYR A 86 -7.50 -16.53 -4.96
C TYR A 86 -8.24 -15.57 -4.01
N GLU A 87 -9.50 -15.85 -3.64
CA GLU A 87 -10.29 -14.99 -2.75
C GLU A 87 -9.76 -14.92 -1.31
N GLU A 88 -9.28 -16.03 -0.76
CA GLU A 88 -8.73 -16.05 0.60
C GLU A 88 -7.45 -15.21 0.68
N THR A 89 -6.55 -15.39 -0.29
CA THR A 89 -5.28 -14.65 -0.29
C THR A 89 -5.49 -13.20 -0.69
N ARG A 90 -6.43 -12.92 -1.60
CA ARG A 90 -6.87 -11.56 -1.89
C ARG A 90 -7.41 -10.86 -0.64
N SER A 91 -8.11 -11.59 0.23
CA SER A 91 -8.54 -11.06 1.53
C SER A 91 -7.36 -10.75 2.44
N LYS A 92 -6.31 -11.59 2.49
CA LYS A 92 -5.06 -11.31 3.24
C LYS A 92 -4.33 -10.07 2.70
N ILE A 93 -4.24 -9.93 1.38
CA ILE A 93 -3.67 -8.74 0.71
C ILE A 93 -4.43 -7.49 1.15
N ILE A 94 -5.76 -7.52 1.10
CA ILE A 94 -6.62 -6.42 1.54
C ILE A 94 -6.40 -6.09 3.02
N GLU A 95 -6.33 -7.10 3.88
CA GLU A 95 -6.12 -6.93 5.31
C GLU A 95 -4.76 -6.27 5.62
N ASN A 96 -3.68 -6.79 5.04
CA ASN A 96 -2.33 -6.26 5.22
C ASN A 96 -2.20 -4.84 4.67
N TYR A 97 -2.89 -4.56 3.56
CA TYR A 97 -2.92 -3.22 3.01
C TYR A 97 -3.75 -2.22 3.83
N ASN A 98 -4.84 -2.68 4.43
CA ASN A 98 -5.61 -1.87 5.38
C ASN A 98 -4.77 -1.50 6.61
N LYS A 99 -3.95 -2.43 7.12
CA LYS A 99 -3.02 -2.17 8.23
C LYS A 99 -2.02 -1.05 7.88
N ILE A 100 -1.41 -1.09 6.70
CA ILE A 100 -0.53 0.00 6.20
C ILE A 100 -1.27 1.33 6.18
N THR A 101 -2.48 1.32 5.64
CA THR A 101 -3.27 2.54 5.45
C THR A 101 -3.58 3.20 6.79
N GLU A 102 -3.94 2.43 7.81
CA GLU A 102 -4.16 2.93 9.17
C GLU A 102 -2.85 3.32 9.88
N GLU A 103 -1.74 2.61 9.67
CA GLU A 103 -0.43 3.01 10.20
C GLU A 103 0.04 4.36 9.63
N ILE A 104 -0.12 4.56 8.32
CA ILE A 104 0.15 5.83 7.64
C ILE A 104 -0.73 6.94 8.22
N LYS A 105 -2.04 6.68 8.33
CA LYS A 105 -3.02 7.63 8.87
C LYS A 105 -2.71 8.07 10.29
N ASN A 106 -2.27 7.15 11.15
CA ASN A 106 -1.97 7.44 12.56
C ASN A 106 -0.63 8.17 12.75
N LYS A 107 0.30 8.04 11.80
CA LYS A 107 1.65 8.61 11.93
C LYS A 107 1.89 9.86 11.09
N ILE A 108 1.04 10.16 10.09
CA ILE A 108 1.05 11.44 9.38
C ILE A 108 0.12 12.42 10.13
N PRO A 109 0.65 13.48 10.76
CA PRO A 109 -0.16 14.44 11.51
C PRO A 109 -1.17 15.15 10.59
N GLU A 110 -2.35 15.46 11.12
CA GLU A 110 -3.55 15.96 10.40
C GLU A 110 -3.32 17.20 9.50
N GLY A 111 -2.19 17.89 9.61
CA GLY A 111 -1.80 19.03 8.78
C GLY A 111 -0.97 18.69 7.53
N GLN A 112 -0.59 17.44 7.30
CA GLN A 112 0.16 17.03 6.10
C GLN A 112 -0.77 16.33 5.09
N ILE A 113 -1.31 17.19 4.23
CA ILE A 113 -1.62 16.99 2.81
C ILE A 113 -2.88 16.18 2.49
N GLU A 114 -3.89 16.93 2.05
CA GLU A 114 -5.20 16.48 1.56
C GLU A 114 -5.10 15.32 0.56
N ALA A 115 -4.05 15.24 -0.27
CA ALA A 115 -3.87 14.17 -1.25
C ALA A 115 -3.69 12.80 -0.59
N VAL A 116 -2.96 12.72 0.52
CA VAL A 116 -2.75 11.46 1.26
C VAL A 116 -4.06 11.03 1.91
N LYS A 117 -4.78 11.95 2.55
CA LYS A 117 -6.11 11.68 3.13
C LYS A 117 -7.12 11.22 2.07
N ALA A 118 -7.17 11.91 0.94
CA ALA A 118 -8.02 11.55 -0.19
C ALA A 118 -7.70 10.13 -0.67
N LYS A 119 -6.41 9.80 -0.79
CA LYS A 119 -5.98 8.48 -1.23
C LYS A 119 -6.27 7.38 -0.21
N ILE A 120 -6.10 7.65 1.08
CA ILE A 120 -6.52 6.75 2.17
C ILE A 120 -8.02 6.47 2.11
N ASN A 121 -8.84 7.50 1.88
CA ASN A 121 -10.28 7.35 1.71
C ASN A 121 -10.62 6.52 0.46
N GLU A 122 -9.97 6.77 -0.68
CA GLU A 122 -10.13 5.96 -1.89
C GLU A 122 -9.80 4.48 -1.63
N VAL A 123 -8.72 4.20 -0.90
CA VAL A 123 -8.33 2.84 -0.49
C VAL A 123 -9.43 2.22 0.37
N ALA A 124 -9.87 2.91 1.41
CA ALA A 124 -10.91 2.43 2.31
C ALA A 124 -12.22 2.13 1.57
N GLU A 125 -12.63 3.00 0.63
CA GLU A 125 -13.79 2.78 -0.22
C GLU A 125 -13.62 1.59 -1.16
N ALA A 126 -12.44 1.43 -1.79
CA ALA A 126 -12.15 0.30 -2.65
C ALA A 126 -12.21 -1.03 -1.88
N ILE A 127 -11.69 -1.06 -0.66
CA ILE A 127 -11.78 -2.21 0.24
C ILE A 127 -13.24 -2.51 0.56
N LYS A 128 -14.00 -1.51 1.02
CA LYS A 128 -15.43 -1.64 1.37
C LYS A 128 -16.27 -2.13 0.19
N ASN A 129 -16.03 -1.59 -1.00
CA ASN A 129 -16.76 -1.97 -2.21
C ASN A 129 -16.44 -3.39 -2.65
N THR A 130 -15.27 -3.90 -2.29
CA THR A 130 -14.94 -5.28 -2.63
C THR A 130 -15.40 -6.29 -1.58
N THR A 131 -15.39 -5.95 -0.30
CA THR A 131 -15.96 -6.79 0.76
C THR A 131 -17.50 -6.78 0.73
N GLY A 132 -18.12 -5.66 0.39
CA GLY A 132 -19.57 -5.52 0.24
C GLY A 132 -20.18 -6.34 -0.91
N LYS A 133 -19.40 -6.63 -1.97
CA LYS A 133 -19.83 -7.53 -3.05
C LYS A 133 -19.89 -9.00 -2.65
N VAL A 134 -19.17 -9.42 -1.60
CA VAL A 134 -19.18 -10.80 -1.10
C VAL A 134 -20.46 -11.09 -0.28
N ALA A 135 -21.11 -10.06 0.27
CA ALA A 135 -22.28 -10.22 1.15
C ALA A 135 -23.65 -10.26 0.43
N VAL A 136 -23.70 -10.01 -0.88
CA VAL A 136 -24.97 -9.96 -1.65
C VAL A 136 -24.98 -11.06 -2.70
N SER A 137 -25.01 -12.31 -2.23
CA SER A 137 -25.38 -13.47 -3.03
C SER A 137 -26.08 -14.46 -2.12
N LYS A 138 -27.37 -14.19 -1.85
CA LYS A 138 -28.30 -15.15 -1.25
C LYS A 138 -29.55 -15.19 -2.09
#